data_AF-A0A8J4B5Y6-F1
#
_entry.id   AF-A0A8J4B5Y6-F1
#
_cell.length_a   1.000
_cell.length_b   1.000
_cell.length_c   1.000
_cell.angle_alpha   90.00
_cell.angle_beta   90.00
_cell.angle_gamma   90.00
#
_symmetry.space_group_name_H-M   'P 1'
#
loop_
_entity.id
_entity.type
_entity.pdbx_description
1 polymer ?
#
loop_
_entity_poly.entity_id
_entity_poly.type
_entity_poly.pdbx_seq_one_letter_code
_entity_poly.pdbx_strand_id
1 'polypeptide(L)'
;MSLRGHGEAIRFMKEFGVPLLITGGGGYTKHNVARCWTYETAILTDTQVPEQLPRSDYHEYFAPDFSLNVSAHKVMDDNNSKADIERIRREVLEYLRHLQHAPGVQMQEVPPDFRVPRYNYDEEPLEERVGKYAREHLIIRDDDAFGEGGLGLGTGPAGGYHDTYE
;
A
#
# COMPACT_ATOMS: atom_id res chain seq x y z
N MET A 1 10.70 -10.36 -11.31
CA MET A 1 11.30 -9.07 -10.90
C MET A 1 12.47 -9.35 -9.96
N SER A 2 13.57 -8.60 -10.07
CA SER A 2 14.74 -8.69 -9.16
C SER A 2 14.64 -7.66 -8.02
N LEU A 3 15.48 -7.82 -6.99
CA LEU A 3 15.60 -6.86 -5.90
C LEU A 3 15.86 -5.43 -6.40
N ARG A 4 16.85 -5.29 -7.30
CA ARG A 4 17.23 -4.00 -7.88
C ARG A 4 16.11 -3.41 -8.72
N GLY A 5 15.44 -4.23 -9.53
CA GLY A 5 14.33 -3.77 -10.37
C GLY A 5 13.17 -3.22 -9.55
N HIS A 6 12.88 -3.83 -8.39
CA HIS A 6 11.85 -3.30 -7.48
C HIS A 6 12.30 -1.98 -6.82
N GLY A 7 13.55 -1.91 -6.34
CA GLY A 7 14.10 -0.71 -5.72
C GLY A 7 14.16 0.51 -6.65
N GLU A 8 14.28 0.34 -7.97
CA GLU A 8 14.23 1.47 -8.91
C GLU A 8 12.89 2.21 -8.88
N ALA A 9 11.77 1.52 -8.63
CA ALA A 9 10.47 2.19 -8.47
C ALA A 9 10.46 3.11 -7.25
N ILE A 10 11.06 2.66 -6.13
CA ILE A 10 11.20 3.46 -4.92
C ILE A 10 12.11 4.67 -5.16
N ARG A 11 13.25 4.48 -5.86
CA ARG A 11 14.16 5.59 -6.21
C ARG A 11 13.44 6.63 -7.07
N PHE A 12 12.73 6.18 -8.10
CA PHE A 12 11.95 7.06 -8.98
C PHE A 12 10.92 7.89 -8.19
N MET A 13 10.16 7.26 -7.29
CA MET A 13 9.17 7.98 -6.46
C MET A 13 9.83 8.96 -5.47
N LYS A 14 10.98 8.60 -4.90
CA LYS A 14 11.74 9.45 -3.98
C LYS A 14 12.23 10.73 -4.65
N GLU A 15 12.59 10.68 -5.94
CA GLU A 15 13.12 11.82 -6.71
C GLU A 15 12.11 12.97 -6.88
N PHE A 16 10.80 12.73 -6.71
CA PHE A 16 9.78 13.79 -6.78
C PHE A 16 9.85 14.80 -5.62
N GLY A 17 10.56 14.47 -4.53
CA GLY A 17 10.80 15.40 -3.42
C GLY A 17 9.54 15.81 -2.64
N VAL A 18 8.46 15.03 -2.75
CA VAL A 18 7.21 15.23 -1.98
C VAL A 18 7.20 14.34 -0.74
N PRO A 19 6.44 14.69 0.32
CA PRO A 19 6.24 13.80 1.47
C PRO A 19 5.76 12.41 1.00
N LEU A 20 6.54 11.37 1.34
CA LEU A 20 6.37 10.02 0.82
C LEU A 20 6.08 9.05 1.96
N LEU A 21 4.88 8.43 1.94
CA LEU A 21 4.54 7.31 2.80
C LEU A 21 4.77 6.01 2.04
N ILE A 22 5.75 5.22 2.47
CA ILE A 22 6.00 3.88 1.94
C ILE A 22 5.39 2.84 2.88
N THR A 23 4.61 1.93 2.33
CA THR A 23 4.02 0.81 3.07
C THR A 23 4.44 -0.51 2.45
N GLY A 24 4.45 -1.56 3.27
CA GLY A 24 4.63 -2.92 2.79
C GLY A 24 3.38 -3.45 2.08
N GLY A 25 3.24 -4.77 2.04
CA GLY A 25 2.10 -5.42 1.42
C GLY A 25 2.32 -6.92 1.31
N GLY A 26 1.70 -7.53 0.30
CA GLY A 26 1.84 -8.95 0.02
C GLY A 26 3.27 -9.36 -0.36
N GLY A 27 3.64 -10.58 -0.01
CA GLY A 27 4.94 -11.15 -0.32
C GLY A 27 5.06 -12.55 0.29
N TYR A 28 5.05 -13.58 -0.56
CA TYR A 28 4.81 -14.95 -0.10
C TYR A 28 6.11 -15.76 0.08
N THR A 29 7.24 -15.23 -0.40
CA THR A 29 8.56 -15.79 -0.16
C THR A 29 9.27 -14.98 0.92
N LYS A 30 9.04 -15.33 2.19
CA LYS A 30 9.40 -14.53 3.38
C LYS A 30 10.84 -14.00 3.37
N HIS A 31 11.82 -14.82 3.02
CA HIS A 31 13.23 -14.40 2.99
C HIS A 31 13.50 -13.35 1.88
N ASN A 32 12.80 -13.42 0.75
CA ASN A 32 12.90 -12.40 -0.31
C ASN A 32 12.19 -11.10 0.10
N VAL A 33 11.08 -11.19 0.83
CA VAL A 33 10.39 -10.00 1.38
C VAL A 33 11.31 -9.25 2.33
N ALA A 34 11.97 -9.95 3.27
CA ALA A 34 12.91 -9.34 4.19
C ALA A 34 14.08 -8.65 3.46
N ARG A 35 14.66 -9.32 2.45
CA ARG A 35 15.70 -8.73 1.59
C ARG A 35 15.21 -7.48 0.84
N CYS A 36 14.00 -7.56 0.28
CA CYS A 36 13.36 -6.46 -0.45
C CYS A 36 13.23 -5.22 0.41
N TRP A 37 12.51 -5.32 1.52
CA TRP A 37 12.24 -4.16 2.38
C TRP A 37 13.51 -3.62 3.03
N THR A 38 14.50 -4.47 3.34
CA THR A 38 15.81 -4.03 3.83
C THR A 38 16.53 -3.15 2.79
N TYR A 39 16.57 -3.60 1.54
CA TYR A 39 17.19 -2.85 0.45
C TYR A 39 16.44 -1.55 0.13
N GLU A 40 15.11 -1.57 0.14
CA GLU A 40 14.29 -0.38 -0.09
C GLU A 40 14.45 0.65 1.02
N THR A 41 14.54 0.20 2.28
CA THR A 41 14.85 1.08 3.42
C THR A 41 16.23 1.74 3.25
N ALA A 42 17.21 0.99 2.74
CA ALA A 42 18.54 1.54 2.43
C ALA A 42 18.46 2.63 1.34
N ILE A 43 17.63 2.45 0.30
CA ILE A 43 17.36 3.49 -0.72
C ILE A 43 16.69 4.71 -0.10
N LEU A 44 15.67 4.53 0.74
CA LEU A 44 14.94 5.63 1.37
C LEU A 44 15.84 6.45 2.31
N THR A 45 16.81 5.81 2.96
CA THR A 45 17.76 6.44 3.89
C THR A 45 19.09 6.85 3.25
N ASP A 46 19.21 6.77 1.92
CA ASP A 46 20.46 7.08 1.18
C ASP A 46 21.69 6.32 1.70
N THR A 47 21.48 5.12 2.23
CA THR A 47 22.52 4.32 2.87
C THR A 47 22.95 3.19 1.94
N GLN A 48 24.27 3.03 1.75
CA GLN A 48 24.81 1.85 1.08
C GLN A 48 24.90 0.69 2.06
N VAL A 49 24.32 -0.45 1.68
CA VAL A 49 24.36 -1.69 2.47
C VAL A 49 25.20 -2.75 1.74
N PRO A 50 26.02 -3.52 2.48
CA PRO A 50 26.79 -4.61 1.88
C PRO A 50 25.86 -5.73 1.37
N GLU A 51 26.32 -6.45 0.36
CA GLU A 51 25.58 -7.60 -0.18
C GLU A 51 25.57 -8.78 0.81
N GLN A 52 26.66 -8.97 1.58
CA GLN A 52 26.72 -10.01 2.61
C GLN A 52 25.82 -9.66 3.79
N LEU A 53 24.91 -10.57 4.14
CA LEU A 53 24.01 -10.36 5.27
C LEU A 53 24.75 -10.45 6.62
N PRO A 54 24.44 -9.54 7.57
CA PRO A 54 24.95 -9.67 8.92
C PRO A 54 24.38 -10.91 9.62
N ARG A 55 25.08 -11.37 10.66
CA ARG A 55 24.59 -12.46 11.51
C ARG A 55 23.40 -11.97 12.33
N SER A 56 22.35 -12.77 12.37
CA SER A 56 21.12 -12.52 13.14
C SER A 56 20.50 -13.85 13.57
N ASP A 57 19.48 -13.80 14.43
CA ASP A 57 18.75 -15.00 14.88
C ASP A 57 18.04 -15.72 13.72
N TYR A 58 17.79 -15.01 12.62
CA TYR A 58 17.14 -15.53 11.41
C TYR A 58 18.12 -15.84 10.28
N HIS A 59 19.44 -15.83 10.53
CA HIS A 59 20.45 -15.94 9.48
C HIS A 59 20.30 -17.20 8.62
N GLU A 60 19.89 -18.32 9.21
CA GLU A 60 19.67 -19.59 8.52
C GLU A 60 18.55 -19.55 7.48
N TYR A 61 17.58 -18.63 7.59
CA TYR A 61 16.52 -18.44 6.59
C TYR A 61 17.05 -17.94 5.23
N PHE A 62 18.28 -17.41 5.22
CA PHE A 62 18.91 -16.85 4.03
C PHE A 62 19.98 -17.77 3.44
N ALA A 63 20.05 -19.02 3.88
CA ALA A 63 20.88 -20.04 3.24
C ALA A 63 20.40 -20.32 1.80
N PRO A 64 21.30 -20.78 0.90
CA PRO A 64 22.72 -21.08 1.14
C PRO A 64 23.66 -19.89 0.94
N ASP A 65 23.16 -18.80 0.35
CA ASP A 65 23.99 -17.70 -0.16
C ASP A 65 24.26 -16.62 0.89
N PHE A 66 23.39 -16.47 1.89
CA PHE A 66 23.49 -15.46 2.94
C PHE A 66 23.70 -14.04 2.38
N SER A 67 23.14 -13.80 1.19
CA SER A 67 23.24 -12.56 0.44
C SER A 67 21.93 -11.80 0.48
N LEU A 68 22.02 -10.48 0.43
CA LEU A 68 20.90 -9.57 0.26
C LEU A 68 20.31 -9.69 -1.16
N ASN A 69 21.13 -10.06 -2.15
CA ASN A 69 20.74 -10.04 -3.55
C ASN A 69 19.65 -11.07 -3.87
N VAL A 70 18.61 -10.63 -4.59
CA VAL A 70 17.57 -11.52 -5.14
C VAL A 70 17.64 -11.42 -6.65
N SER A 71 18.13 -12.51 -7.27
CA SER A 71 18.20 -12.63 -8.72
C SER A 71 16.81 -12.67 -9.34
N ALA A 72 16.65 -12.07 -10.52
CA ALA A 72 15.42 -12.23 -11.29
C ALA A 72 15.20 -13.72 -11.60
N HIS A 73 13.97 -14.21 -11.41
CA HIS A 73 13.59 -15.55 -11.84
C HIS A 73 13.80 -15.68 -13.35
N LYS A 74 14.72 -16.55 -13.75
CA LYS A 74 15.07 -16.80 -15.17
C LYS A 74 14.24 -17.93 -15.81
N VAL A 75 13.32 -18.53 -15.06
CA VAL A 75 12.61 -19.76 -15.46
C VAL A 75 11.29 -19.45 -16.18
N MET A 76 10.85 -18.20 -16.18
CA MET A 76 9.56 -17.79 -16.72
C MET A 76 9.77 -16.88 -17.91
N ASP A 77 9.13 -17.23 -19.03
CA ASP A 77 9.17 -16.41 -20.23
C ASP A 77 8.41 -15.10 -20.03
N ASP A 78 8.95 -14.03 -20.59
CA ASP A 78 8.29 -12.73 -20.60
C ASP A 78 7.21 -12.71 -21.69
N ASN A 79 5.96 -12.89 -21.27
CA ASN A 79 4.79 -12.83 -22.15
C ASN A 79 4.30 -11.39 -22.41
N ASN A 80 5.00 -10.37 -21.92
CA ASN A 80 4.64 -8.98 -22.14
C ASN A 80 5.26 -8.49 -23.45
N SER A 81 4.53 -8.62 -24.56
CA SER A 81 5.01 -8.14 -25.85
C SER A 81 5.19 -6.62 -25.85
N LYS A 82 6.18 -6.11 -26.57
CA LYS A 82 6.40 -4.65 -26.71
C LYS A 82 5.17 -3.94 -27.26
N ALA A 83 4.45 -4.58 -28.17
CA ALA A 83 3.24 -4.02 -28.77
C ALA A 83 2.12 -3.85 -27.73
N ASP A 84 1.95 -4.84 -26.85
CA ASP A 84 0.94 -4.81 -25.79
C ASP A 84 1.25 -3.77 -24.72
N ILE A 85 2.50 -3.71 -24.26
CA ILE A 85 2.95 -2.69 -23.30
C ILE A 85 2.71 -1.29 -23.85
N GLU A 86 3.09 -1.04 -25.11
CA GLU A 86 2.90 0.27 -25.74
C GLU A 86 1.42 0.59 -25.99
N ARG A 87 0.59 -0.41 -26.26
CA ARG A 87 -0.87 -0.24 -26.36
C ARG A 87 -1.45 0.21 -25.01
N ILE A 88 -1.16 -0.53 -23.93
CA ILE A 88 -1.65 -0.23 -22.57
C ILE A 88 -1.13 1.15 -22.11
N ARG A 89 0.14 1.46 -22.37
CA ARG A 89 0.74 2.76 -22.03
C ARG A 89 -0.02 3.93 -22.68
N ARG A 90 -0.33 3.83 -23.98
CA ARG A 90 -1.10 4.88 -24.69
C ARG A 90 -2.48 5.06 -24.10
N GLU A 91 -3.15 3.96 -23.77
CA GLU A 91 -4.49 3.95 -23.17
C GLU A 91 -4.49 4.61 -21.78
N VAL A 92 -3.56 4.24 -20.90
CA VAL A 92 -3.40 4.86 -19.58
C VAL A 92 -3.11 6.36 -19.69
N LEU A 93 -2.24 6.77 -20.61
CA LEU A 93 -1.95 8.19 -20.84
C LEU A 93 -3.15 8.97 -21.38
N GLU A 94 -4.01 8.34 -22.19
CA GLU A 94 -5.28 8.94 -22.61
C GLU A 94 -6.22 9.15 -21.42
N TYR A 95 -6.36 8.16 -20.54
CA TYR A 95 -7.18 8.33 -19.33
C TYR A 95 -6.64 9.41 -18.40
N LEU A 96 -5.31 9.49 -18.23
CA LEU A 96 -4.69 10.55 -17.44
C LEU A 96 -4.96 11.96 -18.00
N ARG A 97 -5.11 12.12 -19.32
CA ARG A 97 -5.47 13.42 -19.93
C ARG A 97 -6.88 13.90 -19.57
N HIS A 98 -7.79 12.98 -19.27
CA HIS A 98 -9.17 13.30 -18.92
C HIS A 98 -9.35 13.62 -17.43
N LEU A 99 -8.33 13.36 -16.60
CA LEU A 99 -8.35 13.78 -15.20
C LEU A 99 -8.26 15.31 -15.13
N GLN A 100 -9.30 15.94 -14.59
CA GLN A 100 -9.21 17.34 -14.21
C GLN A 100 -8.10 17.49 -13.16
N HIS A 101 -7.18 18.41 -13.38
CA HIS A 101 -6.11 18.71 -12.42
C HIS A 101 -6.73 18.96 -11.04
N ALA A 102 -6.25 18.23 -10.02
CA ALA A 102 -6.66 18.51 -8.65
C ALA A 102 -6.14 19.91 -8.27
N PRO A 103 -7.00 20.85 -7.84
CA PRO A 103 -6.52 22.09 -7.24
C PRO A 103 -5.62 21.70 -6.06
N GLY A 104 -4.43 22.30 -5.97
CA GLY A 104 -3.47 21.96 -4.92
C GLY A 104 -4.15 22.08 -3.55
N VAL A 105 -4.27 20.95 -2.84
CA VAL A 105 -4.73 20.95 -1.46
C VAL A 105 -3.56 21.41 -0.60
N GLN A 106 -3.71 22.55 0.06
CA GLN A 106 -2.66 23.07 0.94
C GLN A 106 -2.44 22.08 2.09
N MET A 107 -1.20 21.60 2.23
CA MET A 107 -0.78 20.87 3.43
C MET A 107 -0.94 21.80 4.63
N GLN A 108 -1.76 21.40 5.60
CA GLN A 108 -1.87 22.08 6.88
C GLN A 108 -0.85 21.51 7.86
N GLU A 109 -0.24 22.39 8.65
CA GLU A 109 0.64 21.99 9.75
C GLU A 109 -0.16 21.16 10.76
N VAL A 110 0.43 20.07 11.24
CA VAL A 110 -0.22 19.23 12.25
C VAL A 110 -0.51 20.09 13.49
N PRO A 111 -1.76 20.12 13.99
CA PRO A 111 -2.09 20.87 15.20
C PRO A 111 -1.19 20.43 16.37
N PRO A 112 -0.78 21.35 17.25
CA PRO A 112 0.01 20.99 18.43
C PRO A 112 -0.64 19.85 19.23
N ASP A 113 0.15 18.93 19.78
CA ASP A 113 -0.31 17.70 20.46
C ASP A 113 -1.44 17.90 21.48
N PHE A 114 -1.50 19.05 22.16
CA PHE A 114 -2.56 19.35 23.13
C PHE A 114 -3.95 19.56 22.49
N ARG A 115 -4.01 19.82 21.18
CA ARG A 115 -5.25 19.95 20.40
C ARG A 115 -5.65 18.64 19.72
N VAL A 116 -4.73 17.68 19.64
CA VAL A 116 -5.03 16.36 19.09
C VAL A 116 -5.77 15.57 20.18
N PRO A 117 -6.99 15.07 19.92
CA PRO A 117 -7.70 14.23 20.88
C PRO A 117 -6.83 13.03 21.26
N ARG A 118 -6.61 12.82 22.57
CA ARG A 118 -5.96 11.61 23.04
C ARG A 118 -6.96 10.47 22.96
N TYR A 119 -6.79 9.60 21.95
CA TYR A 119 -7.55 8.36 21.85
C TYR A 119 -6.99 7.35 22.85
N ASN A 120 -7.86 6.73 23.64
CA ASN A 120 -7.47 5.59 24.46
C ASN A 120 -7.45 4.34 23.59
N TYR A 121 -6.27 3.95 23.15
CA TYR A 121 -6.08 2.83 22.21
C TYR A 121 -6.54 1.49 22.78
N ASP A 122 -6.63 1.36 24.12
CA ASP A 122 -7.01 0.13 24.81
C ASP A 122 -8.52 -0.02 25.02
N GLU A 123 -9.27 1.08 25.04
CA GLU A 123 -10.71 1.10 25.36
C GLU A 123 -11.61 1.35 24.15
N GLU A 124 -11.15 2.10 23.15
CA GLU A 124 -11.96 2.46 21.98
C GLU A 124 -11.64 1.55 20.76
N PRO A 125 -12.64 0.83 20.19
CA PRO A 125 -12.48 0.06 18.96
C PRO A 125 -11.97 0.92 17.79
N LEU A 126 -11.19 0.31 16.89
CA LEU A 126 -10.57 1.02 15.75
C LEU A 126 -11.60 1.77 14.89
N GLU A 127 -12.78 1.18 14.68
CA GLU A 127 -13.86 1.75 13.87
C GLU A 127 -14.41 3.05 14.46
N GLU A 128 -14.56 3.10 15.78
CA GLU A 128 -15.03 4.28 16.51
C GLU A 128 -13.97 5.41 16.46
N ARG A 129 -12.70 5.05 16.61
CA ARG A 129 -11.56 5.98 16.51
C ARG A 129 -11.44 6.61 15.12
N VAL A 130 -11.54 5.78 14.07
CA VAL A 130 -11.50 6.25 12.67
C VAL A 130 -12.72 7.12 12.37
N GLY A 131 -13.91 6.74 12.84
CA GLY A 131 -15.13 7.52 12.65
C GLY A 131 -15.11 8.87 13.37
N LYS A 132 -14.53 8.95 14.57
CA LYS A 132 -14.34 10.21 15.29
C LYS A 132 -13.34 11.13 14.60
N TYR A 133 -12.18 10.61 14.20
CA TYR A 133 -11.17 11.37 13.47
C TYR A 133 -11.70 11.92 12.14
N ALA A 134 -12.41 11.09 11.36
CA ALA A 134 -12.96 11.46 10.07
C ALA A 134 -14.03 12.58 10.16
N ARG A 135 -14.85 12.57 11.23
CA ARG A 135 -15.84 13.62 11.53
C ARG A 135 -15.19 14.93 11.96
N GLU A 136 -14.20 14.88 12.86
CA GLU A 136 -13.51 16.07 13.36
C GLU A 136 -12.64 16.77 12.29
N HIS A 137 -12.11 16.01 11.33
CA HIS A 137 -11.23 16.52 10.28
C HIS A 137 -11.91 16.67 8.91
N LEU A 138 -13.25 16.63 8.87
CA LEU A 138 -14.07 16.84 7.66
C LEU A 138 -13.63 15.97 6.47
N ILE A 139 -13.18 14.74 6.75
CA ILE A 139 -12.74 13.79 5.72
C ILE A 139 -13.96 13.16 5.03
N ILE A 140 -15.10 13.07 5.73
CA ILE A 140 -16.38 12.64 5.20
C ILE A 140 -17.20 13.90 4.90
N ARG A 141 -17.64 14.06 3.65
CA ARG A 141 -18.55 15.15 3.26
C ARG A 141 -19.94 14.82 3.82
N ASP A 142 -20.71 15.85 4.21
CA ASP A 142 -22.07 15.66 4.74
C ASP A 142 -22.99 14.84 3.82
N ASP A 143 -22.67 14.79 2.51
CA ASP A 143 -23.39 14.01 1.50
C ASP A 143 -23.13 12.48 1.56
N ASP A 144 -22.06 12.04 2.23
CA ASP A 144 -21.68 10.62 2.38
C ASP A 144 -22.15 10.01 3.70
N ALA A 145 -22.93 10.76 4.50
CA ALA A 145 -23.56 10.24 5.70
C ALA A 145 -24.64 9.22 5.31
N PHE A 146 -24.32 7.92 5.41
CA PHE A 146 -25.33 6.87 5.46
C PHE A 146 -26.33 7.24 6.55
N GLY A 147 -27.55 7.59 6.13
CA GLY A 147 -28.53 8.26 6.95
C GLY A 147 -28.80 7.54 8.27
N GLU A 148 -29.00 8.33 9.31
CA GLU A 148 -29.59 7.92 10.58
C GLU A 148 -30.98 7.29 10.33
N GLY A 149 -31.00 5.98 10.13
CA GLY A 149 -32.21 5.17 10.02
C GLY A 149 -32.14 4.07 11.05
N GLY A 150 -32.87 4.25 12.15
CA GLY A 150 -32.77 3.44 13.36
C GLY A 150 -33.03 1.94 13.15
N LEU A 151 -32.56 1.18 14.14
CA LEU A 151 -32.86 -0.22 14.38
C LEU A 151 -34.36 -0.52 14.17
N GLY A 152 -34.68 -1.20 13.07
CA GLY A 152 -36.01 -1.72 12.76
C GLY A 152 -35.95 -3.22 12.51
N LEU A 153 -36.26 -4.02 13.53
CA LEU A 153 -36.76 -5.39 13.33
C LEU A 153 -38.04 -5.32 12.48
N GLY A 154 -38.04 -5.92 11.29
CA GLY A 154 -39.25 -5.94 10.45
C GLY A 154 -39.09 -6.56 9.05
N THR A 155 -39.13 -7.90 9.00
CA THR A 155 -39.68 -8.77 7.93
C THR A 155 -39.43 -8.40 6.45
N GLY A 156 -38.41 -9.02 5.84
CA GLY A 156 -38.30 -9.16 4.39
C GLY A 156 -38.93 -10.48 3.89
N PRO A 157 -39.42 -10.55 2.64
CA PRO A 157 -40.14 -11.70 2.12
C PRO A 157 -39.21 -12.89 1.86
N ALA A 158 -39.71 -14.10 2.12
CA ALA A 158 -39.02 -15.36 1.84
C ALA A 158 -38.78 -15.52 0.33
N GLY A 159 -37.52 -15.45 -0.09
CA GLY A 159 -37.05 -15.85 -1.41
C GLY A 159 -36.05 -16.98 -1.27
N GLY A 160 -36.45 -18.20 -1.65
CA GLY A 160 -35.66 -19.42 -1.51
C GLY A 160 -34.44 -19.44 -2.44
N TYR A 161 -33.32 -19.91 -1.89
CA TYR A 161 -32.16 -20.32 -2.67
C TYR A 161 -32.42 -21.70 -3.26
N HIS A 162 -32.44 -21.79 -4.59
CA HIS A 162 -32.34 -23.05 -5.32
C HIS A 162 -30.88 -23.23 -5.74
N ASP A 163 -30.20 -24.19 -5.11
CA ASP A 163 -28.95 -24.75 -5.59
C ASP A 163 -29.23 -25.59 -6.84
N THR A 164 -28.46 -25.37 -7.90
CA THR A 164 -28.34 -26.33 -9.01
C THR A 164 -26.87 -26.53 -9.34
N TYR A 165 -26.34 -27.67 -8.90
CA TYR A 165 -25.23 -28.36 -9.54
C TYR A 165 -25.82 -29.65 -10.15
N GLU A 166 -25.73 -29.77 -11.47
CA GLU A 166 -25.64 -31.05 -12.19
C GLU A 166 -24.22 -31.18 -12.75
#